data_AF-A0A9Q9B041-F1
#
_entry.id   AF-A0A9Q9B041-F1
#
_cell.length_a   1.000
_cell.length_b   1.000
_cell.length_c   1.000
_cell.angle_alpha   90.00
_cell.angle_beta   90.00
_cell.angle_gamma   90.00
#
_symmetry.space_group_name_H-M   'P 1'
#
loop_
_entity.id
_entity.type
_entity.pdbx_description
1 polymer ?
#
loop_
_entity_poly.entity_id
_entity_poly.type
_entity_poly.pdbx_seq_one_letter_code
_entity_poly.pdbx_strand_id
1 'polypeptide(L)'
;MAHSQIPSGSQMTTTTDPSHASSQGIEPPYTFPWGKHKGNQIEEIPLEYLRWLQTSSNAYNINLTMQRVVEEYVAATLHYPSSQPLSSTLPASRPGSSQQRQPLGPLSSNVNRSQVPYVLHFGKHKGQLLANVPSDYIAWLRQSDMIKEREQLAEAMRNYDAGHHLPTEYKLCFDKWKGYTLAEVAPSYLTNLHDSDAAKENGDLRAALAEHKQANALKQRLTQKSGSTKKPFHCPSEVTTDYRRYYYNGDRKGGQMWIGCNDALKYFGADRNAMRAAGLRPFTRGQRF
;
A
#
# COMPACT_ATOMS: atom_id res chain seq x y z
N MET A 1 -0.38 31.56 51.42
CA MET A 1 -1.84 31.69 51.18
C MET A 1 -2.04 32.89 50.28
N ALA A 2 -2.19 32.68 48.98
CA ALA A 2 -2.39 33.75 48.01
C ALA A 2 -3.66 33.44 47.23
N HIS A 3 -4.67 34.28 47.40
CA HIS A 3 -5.94 34.24 46.68
C HIS A 3 -5.77 34.90 45.31
N SER A 4 -5.91 34.12 44.24
CA SER A 4 -6.07 34.65 42.88
C SER A 4 -7.54 34.60 42.49
N GLN A 5 -8.14 35.77 42.37
CA GLN A 5 -9.47 35.99 41.80
C GLN A 5 -9.43 35.79 40.28
N ILE A 6 -10.42 35.06 39.75
CA ILE A 6 -10.64 34.87 38.31
C ILE A 6 -11.85 35.75 37.93
N PRO A 7 -11.77 36.58 36.87
CA PRO A 7 -12.89 37.41 36.44
C PRO A 7 -13.91 36.61 35.63
N SER A 8 -15.18 36.70 36.05
CA SER A 8 -16.37 36.33 35.28
C SER A 8 -16.49 37.20 34.02
N GLY A 9 -16.62 36.57 32.86
CA GLY A 9 -16.84 37.24 31.59
C GLY A 9 -17.92 36.56 30.75
N SER A 10 -19.07 37.24 30.65
CA SER A 10 -19.97 37.33 29.49
C SER A 10 -20.62 36.06 28.93
N GLN A 11 -21.88 35.86 29.32
CA GLN A 11 -22.84 35.03 28.60
C GLN A 11 -23.33 35.78 27.35
N MET A 12 -23.12 35.20 26.17
CA MET A 12 -23.80 35.64 24.94
C MET A 12 -25.06 34.81 24.75
N THR A 13 -26.21 35.47 24.78
CA THR A 13 -27.51 34.90 24.42
C THR A 13 -27.70 35.02 22.90
N THR A 14 -27.57 33.91 22.18
CA THR A 14 -28.04 33.82 20.78
C THR A 14 -29.50 33.39 20.78
N THR A 15 -30.37 34.37 20.53
CA THR A 15 -31.79 34.19 20.20
C THR A 15 -31.88 33.57 18.81
N THR A 16 -32.24 32.29 18.74
CA THR A 16 -32.56 31.58 17.50
C THR A 16 -34.07 31.67 17.26
N ASP A 17 -34.42 32.39 16.21
CA ASP A 17 -35.77 32.59 15.69
C ASP A 17 -36.20 31.38 14.83
N PRO A 18 -37.30 30.66 15.15
CA PRO A 18 -37.76 29.53 14.35
C PRO A 18 -38.87 29.99 13.39
N SER A 19 -38.50 30.44 12.20
CA SER A 19 -39.44 30.59 11.09
C SER A 19 -38.74 30.44 9.75
N HIS A 20 -38.57 29.19 9.32
CA HIS A 20 -38.34 28.90 7.91
C HIS A 20 -39.42 27.95 7.40
N ALA A 21 -40.22 28.50 6.50
CA ALA A 21 -41.17 27.78 5.69
C ALA A 21 -40.46 26.69 4.87
N SER A 22 -41.09 25.52 4.85
CA SER A 22 -40.67 24.36 4.05
C SER A 22 -40.86 24.64 2.56
N SER A 23 -39.91 25.35 1.95
CA SER A 23 -39.69 25.24 0.52
C SER A 23 -39.16 23.83 0.25
N GLN A 24 -39.78 23.12 -0.70
CA GLN A 24 -39.28 21.86 -1.23
C GLN A 24 -37.91 22.13 -1.87
N GLY A 25 -36.88 22.04 -1.05
CA GLY A 25 -35.51 22.40 -1.38
C GLY A 25 -34.94 21.38 -2.33
N ILE A 26 -34.58 21.84 -3.52
CA ILE A 26 -33.64 21.14 -4.39
C ILE A 26 -32.33 21.09 -3.60
N GLU A 27 -32.01 19.93 -3.03
CA GLU A 27 -30.79 19.74 -2.26
C GLU A 27 -29.60 20.02 -3.20
N PRO A 28 -28.65 20.89 -2.81
CA PRO A 28 -27.53 21.22 -3.67
C PRO A 28 -26.72 19.94 -3.99
N PRO A 29 -26.27 19.76 -5.25
CA PRO A 29 -25.54 18.56 -5.64
C PRO A 29 -24.28 18.40 -4.78
N TYR A 30 -24.05 17.18 -4.28
CA TYR A 30 -22.94 16.90 -3.39
C TYR A 30 -21.59 17.12 -4.10
N THR A 31 -20.75 17.97 -3.52
CA THR A 31 -19.39 18.26 -4.00
C THR A 31 -18.32 17.59 -3.14
N PHE A 32 -17.32 16.99 -3.77
CA PHE A 32 -16.22 16.33 -3.05
C PHE A 32 -15.37 17.33 -2.25
N PRO A 33 -15.16 17.14 -0.94
CA PRO A 33 -14.48 18.15 -0.11
C PRO A 33 -12.94 18.07 -0.13
N TRP A 34 -12.35 17.02 -0.72
CA TRP A 34 -10.90 16.76 -0.65
C TRP A 34 -10.35 15.98 -1.85
N GLY A 35 -9.02 15.89 -1.92
CA GLY A 35 -8.30 15.07 -2.90
C GLY A 35 -8.25 15.67 -4.31
N LYS A 36 -7.94 14.81 -5.28
CA LYS A 36 -7.83 15.17 -6.71
C LYS A 36 -9.16 15.65 -7.32
N HIS A 37 -10.28 15.26 -6.72
CA HIS A 37 -11.63 15.58 -7.16
C HIS A 37 -12.31 16.65 -6.28
N LYS A 38 -11.53 17.44 -5.52
CA LYS A 38 -12.10 18.47 -4.65
C LYS A 38 -12.86 19.51 -5.47
N GLY A 39 -14.11 19.75 -5.12
CA GLY A 39 -15.01 20.71 -5.77
C GLY A 39 -15.82 20.12 -6.93
N ASN A 40 -15.46 18.93 -7.41
CA ASN A 40 -16.24 18.25 -8.44
C ASN A 40 -17.53 17.66 -7.85
N GLN A 41 -18.57 17.62 -8.66
CA GLN A 41 -19.81 16.91 -8.31
C GLN A 41 -19.61 15.40 -8.41
N ILE A 42 -20.41 14.62 -7.66
CA ILE A 42 -20.29 13.15 -7.68
C ILE A 42 -20.47 12.55 -9.09
N GLU A 43 -21.28 13.19 -9.93
CA GLU A 43 -21.54 12.78 -11.32
C GLU A 43 -20.32 12.93 -12.24
N GLU A 44 -19.41 13.85 -11.92
CA GLU A 44 -18.19 14.12 -12.70
C GLU A 44 -17.04 13.17 -12.34
N ILE A 45 -17.22 12.35 -11.29
CA ILE A 45 -16.16 11.47 -10.82
C ILE A 45 -16.26 10.11 -11.52
N PRO A 46 -15.14 9.60 -12.08
CA PRO A 46 -15.12 8.28 -12.71
C PRO A 46 -15.61 7.18 -11.75
N LEU A 47 -16.51 6.31 -12.24
CA LEU A 47 -17.11 5.24 -11.44
C LEU A 47 -16.05 4.29 -10.82
N GLU A 48 -14.94 4.07 -11.52
CA GLU A 48 -13.82 3.26 -11.02
C GLU A 48 -13.17 3.86 -9.77
N TYR A 49 -13.11 5.20 -9.68
CA TYR A 49 -12.60 5.88 -8.49
C TYR A 49 -13.58 5.76 -7.32
N LEU A 50 -14.88 5.85 -7.58
CA LEU A 50 -15.92 5.65 -6.56
C LEU A 50 -15.91 4.20 -6.01
N ARG A 51 -15.66 3.19 -6.85
CA ARG A 51 -15.46 1.79 -6.42
C ARG A 51 -14.17 1.59 -5.64
N TRP A 52 -13.07 2.23 -6.06
CA TRP A 52 -11.82 2.19 -5.31
C TRP A 52 -11.97 2.82 -3.93
N LEU A 53 -12.73 3.91 -3.82
CA LEU A 53 -13.07 4.51 -2.53
C LEU A 53 -13.79 3.49 -1.65
N GLN A 54 -14.82 2.79 -2.14
CA GLN A 54 -15.58 1.77 -1.38
C GLN A 54 -14.71 0.66 -0.78
N THR A 55 -13.63 0.28 -1.47
CA THR A 55 -12.71 -0.78 -1.03
C THR A 55 -11.57 -0.25 -0.14
N SER A 56 -11.31 1.05 -0.16
CA SER A 56 -10.21 1.67 0.59
C SER A 56 -10.65 2.07 2.00
N SER A 57 -10.51 1.15 2.96
CA SER A 57 -10.85 1.35 4.39
C SER A 57 -10.22 2.59 5.04
N ASN A 58 -9.07 3.05 4.54
CA ASN A 58 -8.38 4.24 5.06
C ASN A 58 -8.96 5.57 4.53
N ALA A 59 -9.59 5.59 3.36
CA ALA A 59 -10.23 6.80 2.82
C ALA A 59 -11.65 7.01 3.36
N TYR A 60 -12.30 5.92 3.80
CA TYR A 60 -13.70 5.88 4.22
C TYR A 60 -13.97 6.36 5.64
N ASN A 61 -12.97 6.33 6.54
CA ASN A 61 -13.20 6.61 7.96
C ASN A 61 -13.43 8.10 8.31
N ILE A 62 -13.34 9.01 7.34
CA ILE A 62 -13.28 10.45 7.65
C ILE A 62 -14.64 11.15 7.45
N ASN A 63 -15.60 10.58 6.70
CA ASN A 63 -16.89 11.26 6.47
C ASN A 63 -18.04 10.28 6.14
N LEU A 64 -18.91 10.00 7.12
CA LEU A 64 -20.13 9.17 6.99
C LEU A 64 -21.10 9.70 5.91
N THR A 65 -21.20 11.02 5.75
CA THR A 65 -22.06 11.64 4.74
C THR A 65 -21.58 11.29 3.34
N MET A 66 -20.26 11.37 3.10
CA MET A 66 -19.68 10.98 1.81
C MET A 66 -19.93 9.51 1.50
N GLN A 67 -19.75 8.63 2.49
CA GLN A 67 -19.99 7.20 2.33
C GLN A 67 -21.41 6.93 1.84
N ARG A 68 -22.40 7.55 2.49
CA ARG A 68 -23.81 7.38 2.12
C ARG A 68 -24.08 7.85 0.69
N VAL A 69 -23.56 9.02 0.33
CA VAL A 69 -23.76 9.60 -1.01
C VAL A 69 -23.09 8.75 -2.09
N VAL A 70 -21.89 8.22 -1.84
CA VAL A 70 -21.19 7.31 -2.77
C VAL A 70 -21.92 5.97 -2.90
N GLU A 71 -22.39 5.38 -1.81
CA GLU A 71 -23.16 4.13 -1.84
C GLU A 71 -24.47 4.29 -2.60
N GLU A 72 -25.21 5.37 -2.34
CA GLU A 72 -26.46 5.69 -3.02
C GLU A 72 -26.25 5.93 -4.53
N TYR A 73 -25.24 6.71 -4.90
CA TYR A 73 -24.93 6.98 -6.31
C TYR A 73 -24.49 5.73 -7.07
N VAL A 74 -23.62 4.89 -6.47
CA VAL A 74 -23.19 3.64 -7.09
C VAL A 74 -24.36 2.66 -7.22
N ALA A 75 -25.23 2.56 -6.20
CA ALA A 75 -26.42 1.72 -6.26
C ALA A 75 -27.40 2.18 -7.33
N ALA A 76 -27.65 3.49 -7.44
CA ALA A 76 -28.53 4.09 -8.45
C ALA A 76 -27.98 3.90 -9.88
N THR A 77 -26.67 4.05 -10.05
CA THR A 77 -26.00 3.86 -11.36
C THR A 77 -26.04 2.40 -11.80
N LEU A 78 -25.93 1.44 -10.87
CA LEU A 78 -26.01 0.01 -11.18
C LEU A 78 -27.44 -0.51 -11.39
N HIS A 79 -28.44 0.13 -10.78
CA HIS A 79 -29.85 -0.26 -10.87
C HIS A 79 -30.59 0.35 -12.05
N TYR A 80 -29.97 1.17 -12.89
CA TYR A 80 -30.61 1.58 -14.13
C TYR A 80 -30.60 0.39 -15.10
N PRO A 81 -31.76 -0.26 -15.37
CA PRO A 81 -31.82 -1.18 -16.49
C PRO A 81 -31.47 -0.37 -17.72
N SER A 82 -30.52 -0.88 -18.50
CA SER A 82 -30.16 -0.37 -19.82
C SER A 82 -31.36 -0.49 -20.76
N SER A 83 -32.34 0.39 -20.57
CA SER A 83 -33.56 0.53 -21.35
C SER A 83 -33.48 1.86 -22.09
N GLN A 84 -32.40 2.06 -22.84
CA GLN A 84 -32.37 3.09 -23.89
C GLN A 84 -32.96 2.45 -25.15
N PRO A 85 -34.10 2.94 -25.65
CA PRO A 85 -34.56 2.59 -27.00
C PRO A 85 -33.64 3.27 -28.02
N LEU A 86 -32.75 2.50 -28.63
CA LEU A 86 -32.05 2.92 -29.85
C LEU A 86 -33.05 2.92 -31.01
N SER A 87 -33.68 4.07 -31.26
CA SER A 87 -34.26 4.36 -32.56
C SER A 87 -33.15 4.66 -33.56
N SER A 88 -32.64 3.63 -34.23
CA SER A 88 -31.94 3.78 -35.50
C SER A 88 -32.32 2.63 -36.43
N THR A 89 -33.26 2.94 -37.30
CA THR A 89 -33.79 2.14 -38.40
C THR A 89 -32.68 1.79 -39.41
N LEU A 90 -32.58 0.52 -39.81
CA LEU A 90 -32.39 0.01 -41.20
C LEU A 90 -32.02 -1.51 -41.18
N PRO A 91 -32.23 -2.26 -42.30
CA PRO A 91 -32.77 -3.61 -42.21
C PRO A 91 -31.83 -4.75 -42.68
N ALA A 92 -32.26 -5.95 -42.30
CA ALA A 92 -32.25 -7.20 -43.07
C ALA A 92 -30.98 -8.10 -43.08
N SER A 93 -31.22 -9.31 -42.58
CA SER A 93 -30.77 -10.62 -43.10
C SER A 93 -29.41 -11.19 -42.67
N ARG A 94 -29.44 -12.17 -41.74
CA ARG A 94 -29.18 -13.60 -42.08
C ARG A 94 -29.32 -14.53 -40.86
N PRO A 95 -29.63 -15.83 -41.10
CA PRO A 95 -29.98 -16.79 -40.05
C PRO A 95 -28.81 -17.70 -39.65
N GLY A 96 -28.97 -18.32 -38.47
CA GLY A 96 -28.56 -19.70 -38.24
C GLY A 96 -27.16 -19.91 -37.66
N SER A 97 -27.09 -20.17 -36.35
CA SER A 97 -26.09 -21.08 -35.78
C SER A 97 -26.57 -21.59 -34.42
N SER A 98 -27.08 -22.81 -34.46
CA SER A 98 -27.41 -23.63 -33.29
C SER A 98 -26.10 -23.99 -32.57
N GLN A 99 -25.78 -23.32 -31.47
CA GLN A 99 -24.76 -23.81 -30.54
C GLN A 99 -25.41 -24.59 -29.39
N GLN A 100 -25.32 -25.89 -29.59
CA GLN A 100 -25.33 -27.02 -28.67
C GLN A 100 -24.92 -26.66 -27.23
N ARG A 101 -25.87 -26.79 -26.31
CA ARG A 101 -25.66 -26.77 -24.85
C ARG A 101 -24.75 -27.93 -24.46
N GLN A 102 -23.58 -27.66 -23.88
CA GLN A 102 -22.85 -28.65 -23.10
C GLN A 102 -23.20 -28.50 -21.61
N PRO A 103 -23.40 -29.60 -20.88
CA PRO A 103 -23.63 -29.58 -19.44
C PRO A 103 -22.33 -29.19 -18.72
N LEU A 104 -22.42 -28.10 -17.96
CA LEU A 104 -21.38 -27.66 -17.01
C LEU A 104 -21.22 -28.75 -15.94
N GLY A 105 -20.11 -29.49 -16.01
CA GLY A 105 -19.67 -30.32 -14.90
C GLY A 105 -19.29 -29.44 -13.68
N PRO A 106 -19.44 -29.94 -12.45
CA PRO A 106 -19.04 -29.21 -11.25
C PRO A 106 -17.52 -29.03 -11.27
N LEU A 107 -17.08 -27.83 -11.65
CA LEU A 107 -15.72 -27.37 -11.43
C LEU A 107 -15.51 -27.31 -9.91
N SER A 108 -14.85 -28.33 -9.37
CA SER A 108 -14.17 -28.28 -8.07
C SER A 108 -13.22 -27.09 -8.11
N SER A 109 -13.72 -25.97 -7.60
CA SER A 109 -12.96 -24.76 -7.34
C SER A 109 -12.03 -25.04 -6.18
N ASN A 110 -10.95 -25.74 -6.50
CA ASN A 110 -9.71 -25.77 -5.71
C ASN A 110 -8.99 -24.42 -5.88
N VAL A 111 -9.76 -23.33 -5.83
CA VAL A 111 -9.26 -21.98 -5.68
C VAL A 111 -8.65 -22.01 -4.30
N ASN A 112 -7.34 -21.92 -4.26
CA ASN A 112 -6.54 -21.66 -3.08
C ASN A 112 -7.22 -20.50 -2.35
N ARG A 113 -8.11 -20.82 -1.40
CA ARG A 113 -9.00 -19.87 -0.73
C ARG A 113 -8.08 -18.98 0.05
N SER A 114 -7.68 -17.90 -0.59
CA SER A 114 -6.86 -16.85 -0.04
C SER A 114 -7.63 -16.43 1.20
N GLN A 115 -7.15 -16.85 2.37
CA GLN A 115 -7.94 -16.82 3.60
C GLN A 115 -8.37 -15.37 3.81
N VAL A 116 -9.67 -15.13 3.61
CA VAL A 116 -10.22 -13.79 3.72
C VAL A 116 -10.09 -13.41 5.20
N PRO A 117 -9.43 -12.30 5.54
CA PRO A 117 -9.30 -11.87 6.92
C PRO A 117 -10.69 -11.73 7.55
N TYR A 118 -10.95 -12.49 8.62
CA TYR A 118 -12.26 -12.47 9.27
C TYR A 118 -12.44 -11.19 10.09
N VAL A 119 -13.53 -10.46 9.85
CA VAL A 119 -13.91 -9.25 10.60
C VAL A 119 -14.97 -9.63 11.63
N LEU A 120 -14.76 -9.24 12.88
CA LEU A 120 -15.77 -9.42 13.93
C LEU A 120 -16.98 -8.53 13.66
N HIS A 121 -18.18 -9.12 13.62
CA HIS A 121 -19.43 -8.37 13.41
C HIS A 121 -20.21 -8.08 14.71
N PHE A 122 -19.61 -8.35 15.87
CA PHE A 122 -20.27 -8.31 17.18
C PHE A 122 -19.33 -7.89 18.31
N GLY A 123 -19.92 -7.63 19.48
CA GLY A 123 -19.19 -7.33 20.71
C GLY A 123 -18.45 -5.99 20.70
N LYS A 124 -17.53 -5.83 21.66
CA LYS A 124 -16.72 -4.61 21.84
C LYS A 124 -15.77 -4.34 20.66
N HIS A 125 -15.37 -5.39 19.94
CA HIS A 125 -14.42 -5.33 18.83
C HIS A 125 -15.09 -5.43 17.45
N LYS A 126 -16.37 -5.04 17.34
CA LYS A 126 -17.09 -5.02 16.06
C LYS A 126 -16.36 -4.15 15.03
N GLY A 127 -16.20 -4.69 13.82
CA GLY A 127 -15.48 -4.07 12.70
C GLY A 127 -13.97 -4.31 12.72
N GLN A 128 -13.41 -4.94 13.76
CA GLN A 128 -11.99 -5.27 13.81
C GLN A 128 -11.70 -6.66 13.21
N LEU A 129 -10.53 -6.80 12.59
CA LEU A 129 -10.02 -8.10 12.17
C LEU A 129 -9.72 -8.98 13.38
N LEU A 130 -10.00 -10.28 13.26
CA LEU A 130 -9.73 -11.25 14.33
C LEU A 130 -8.26 -11.23 14.78
N ALA A 131 -7.32 -10.99 13.85
CA ALA A 131 -5.89 -10.87 14.13
C ALA A 131 -5.49 -9.62 14.96
N ASN A 132 -6.32 -8.58 14.98
CA ASN A 132 -6.03 -7.32 15.67
C ASN A 132 -6.64 -7.26 17.08
N VAL A 133 -7.36 -8.30 17.47
CA VAL A 133 -8.12 -8.34 18.70
C VAL A 133 -7.20 -8.83 19.82
N PRO A 134 -7.25 -8.22 21.03
CA PRO A 134 -6.40 -8.63 22.14
C PRO A 134 -6.53 -10.12 22.47
N SER A 135 -5.40 -10.74 22.85
CA SER A 135 -5.32 -12.17 23.21
C SER A 135 -6.35 -12.58 24.26
N ASP A 136 -6.61 -11.72 25.24
CA ASP A 136 -7.57 -11.99 26.32
C ASP A 136 -9.00 -12.10 25.78
N TYR A 137 -9.35 -11.30 24.77
CA TYR A 137 -10.66 -11.38 24.12
C TYR A 137 -10.76 -12.61 23.22
N ILE A 138 -9.65 -13.02 22.57
CA ILE A 138 -9.59 -14.30 21.85
C ILE A 138 -9.77 -15.48 22.81
N ALA A 139 -9.14 -15.45 23.99
CA ALA A 139 -9.32 -16.47 25.02
C ALA A 139 -10.77 -16.53 25.54
N TRP A 140 -11.39 -15.37 25.75
CA TRP A 140 -12.81 -15.29 26.09
C TRP A 140 -13.70 -15.83 24.96
N LEU A 141 -13.43 -15.49 23.69
CA LEU A 141 -14.16 -16.02 22.54
C LEU A 141 -14.12 -17.54 22.50
N ARG A 142 -12.98 -18.16 22.83
CA ARG A 142 -12.83 -19.63 22.88
C ARG A 142 -13.75 -20.31 23.90
N GLN A 143 -14.01 -19.64 25.01
CA GLN A 143 -14.87 -20.15 26.08
C GLN A 143 -16.36 -19.86 25.83
N SER A 144 -16.65 -18.94 24.92
CA SER A 144 -18.00 -18.51 24.60
C SER A 144 -18.70 -19.49 23.64
N ASP A 145 -20.00 -19.70 23.84
CA ASP A 145 -20.84 -20.51 22.93
C ASP A 145 -21.00 -19.87 21.53
N MET A 146 -20.60 -18.61 21.36
CA MET A 146 -20.65 -17.90 20.08
C MET A 146 -19.87 -18.57 18.95
N ILE A 147 -18.80 -19.32 19.27
CA ILE A 147 -18.05 -20.08 18.27
C ILE A 147 -18.91 -21.22 17.70
N LYS A 148 -19.74 -21.86 18.53
CA LYS A 148 -20.61 -22.95 18.10
C LYS A 148 -21.76 -22.43 17.23
N GLU A 149 -22.28 -21.25 17.56
CA GLU A 149 -23.38 -20.62 16.81
C GLU A 149 -22.94 -20.10 15.43
N ARG A 150 -21.66 -19.76 15.26
CA ARG A 150 -21.16 -19.09 14.05
C ARG A 150 -20.04 -19.90 13.41
N GLU A 151 -20.40 -20.73 12.44
CA GLU A 151 -19.46 -21.59 11.71
C GLU A 151 -18.29 -20.80 11.09
N GLN A 152 -18.55 -19.61 10.53
CA GLN A 152 -17.51 -18.75 9.97
C GLN A 152 -16.48 -18.28 11.01
N LEU A 153 -16.93 -17.99 12.24
CA LEU A 153 -16.04 -17.62 13.35
C LEU A 153 -15.23 -18.83 13.81
N ALA A 154 -15.85 -20.02 13.86
CA ALA A 154 -15.15 -21.25 14.19
C ALA A 154 -14.05 -21.57 13.17
N GLU A 155 -14.33 -21.40 11.88
CA GLU A 155 -13.32 -21.56 10.82
C GLU A 155 -12.20 -20.52 10.95
N ALA A 156 -12.56 -19.25 11.17
CA ALA A 156 -11.59 -18.20 11.39
C ALA A 156 -10.70 -18.47 12.62
N MET A 157 -11.26 -19.02 13.70
CA MET A 157 -10.51 -19.42 14.89
C MET A 157 -9.58 -20.61 14.64
N ARG A 158 -9.99 -21.59 13.84
CA ARG A 158 -9.09 -22.68 13.41
C ARG A 158 -7.91 -22.14 12.60
N ASN A 159 -8.17 -21.22 11.68
CA ASN A 159 -7.12 -20.57 10.89
C ASN A 159 -6.21 -19.71 11.77
N TYR A 160 -6.78 -19.04 12.77
CA TYR A 160 -6.03 -18.32 13.80
C TYR A 160 -5.11 -19.28 14.56
N ASP A 161 -5.62 -20.40 15.07
CA ASP A 161 -4.82 -21.37 15.82
C ASP A 161 -3.74 -22.06 14.98
N ALA A 162 -3.98 -22.23 13.68
CA ALA A 162 -3.00 -22.74 12.72
C ALA A 162 -1.85 -21.75 12.42
N GLY A 163 -1.84 -20.57 13.05
CA GLY A 163 -0.79 -19.57 12.86
C GLY A 163 -0.93 -18.77 11.56
N HIS A 164 -2.05 -18.90 10.84
CA HIS A 164 -2.30 -18.12 9.62
C HIS A 164 -2.79 -16.69 9.88
N HIS A 165 -2.85 -16.26 11.15
CA HIS A 165 -3.28 -14.91 11.54
C HIS A 165 -2.12 -13.92 11.72
N LEU A 166 -0.87 -14.33 11.49
CA LEU A 166 0.26 -13.41 11.60
C LEU A 166 -0.03 -12.19 10.73
N PRO A 167 -0.13 -10.98 11.33
CA PRO A 167 -0.17 -9.76 10.56
C PRO A 167 1.03 -9.84 9.63
N THR A 168 0.79 -9.67 8.33
CA THR A 168 1.87 -9.66 7.33
C THR A 168 2.97 -8.66 7.71
N GLU A 169 2.67 -7.71 8.60
CA GLU A 169 3.59 -6.78 9.22
C GLU A 169 3.40 -6.72 10.75
N TYR A 170 4.35 -7.29 11.50
CA TYR A 170 4.43 -7.11 12.94
C TYR A 170 4.72 -5.63 13.28
N LYS A 171 3.84 -5.00 14.05
CA LYS A 171 4.02 -3.63 14.55
C LYS A 171 4.55 -3.67 15.97
N LEU A 172 5.65 -2.96 16.21
CA LEU A 172 6.24 -2.84 17.53
C LEU A 172 5.26 -2.11 18.46
N CYS A 173 5.07 -2.61 19.68
CA CYS A 173 4.11 -2.06 20.65
C CYS A 173 4.79 -1.28 21.79
N PHE A 174 6.11 -1.10 21.74
CA PHE A 174 6.94 -0.59 22.83
C PHE A 174 7.96 0.45 22.36
N ASP A 175 8.53 1.18 23.33
CA ASP A 175 9.55 2.22 23.13
C ASP A 175 9.18 3.31 22.11
N LYS A 176 10.20 4.00 21.60
CA LYS A 176 10.14 5.02 20.56
C LYS A 176 9.63 4.52 19.19
N TRP A 177 9.53 3.21 19.00
CA TRP A 177 9.11 2.60 17.74
C TRP A 177 7.68 2.05 17.77
N LYS A 178 6.89 2.44 18.77
CA LYS A 178 5.49 2.03 18.86
C LYS A 178 4.72 2.38 17.58
N GLY A 179 4.09 1.37 16.97
CA GLY A 179 3.32 1.47 15.74
C GLY A 179 4.11 1.27 14.45
N TYR A 180 5.44 1.24 14.51
CA TYR A 180 6.31 1.00 13.36
C TYR A 180 6.42 -0.51 13.06
N THR A 181 6.52 -0.83 11.79
CA THR A 181 6.78 -2.20 11.31
C THR A 181 8.27 -2.54 11.42
N LEU A 182 8.60 -3.84 11.44
CA LEU A 182 10.00 -4.28 11.42
C LEU A 182 10.79 -3.76 10.20
N ALA A 183 10.11 -3.45 9.09
CA ALA A 183 10.73 -2.92 7.88
C ALA A 183 11.10 -1.42 7.97
N GLU A 184 10.38 -0.65 8.80
CA GLU A 184 10.61 0.79 8.97
C GLU A 184 11.69 1.09 10.03
N VAL A 185 12.02 0.09 10.84
CA VAL A 185 12.94 0.22 11.96
C VAL A 185 14.38 0.02 11.48
N ALA A 186 15.29 0.85 12.00
CA ALA A 186 16.70 0.77 11.62
C ALA A 186 17.29 -0.62 11.90
N PRO A 187 18.11 -1.20 10.99
CA PRO A 187 18.68 -2.54 11.16
C PRO A 187 19.48 -2.71 12.45
N SER A 188 20.18 -1.65 12.91
CA SER A 188 20.93 -1.64 14.16
C SER A 188 20.03 -1.78 15.40
N TYR A 189 18.78 -1.33 15.32
CA TYR A 189 17.84 -1.54 16.41
C TYR A 189 17.29 -2.96 16.39
N LEU A 190 17.05 -3.54 15.21
CA LEU A 190 16.60 -4.94 15.10
C LEU A 190 17.63 -5.94 15.66
N THR A 191 18.93 -5.67 15.50
CA THR A 191 19.98 -6.49 16.12
C THR A 191 19.94 -6.40 17.64
N ASN A 192 19.83 -5.19 18.20
CA ASN A 192 19.70 -5.02 19.65
C ASN A 192 18.41 -5.65 20.19
N LEU A 193 17.33 -5.59 19.41
CA LEU A 193 16.05 -6.15 19.78
C LEU A 193 16.12 -7.68 19.86
N HIS A 194 16.90 -8.31 18.98
CA HIS A 194 17.13 -9.75 18.99
C HIS A 194 17.87 -10.23 20.25
N ASP A 195 18.73 -9.38 20.84
CA ASP A 195 19.49 -9.70 22.05
C ASP A 195 18.76 -9.30 23.34
N SER A 196 17.73 -8.47 23.23
CA SER A 196 16.93 -7.99 24.37
C SER A 196 16.07 -9.08 25.00
N ASP A 197 15.82 -8.95 26.30
CA ASP A 197 14.96 -9.89 27.04
C ASP A 197 13.49 -9.83 26.56
N ALA A 198 13.06 -8.69 26.02
CA ALA A 198 11.73 -8.55 25.40
C ALA A 198 11.49 -9.56 24.27
N ALA A 199 12.51 -9.88 23.46
CA ALA A 199 12.38 -10.89 22.41
C ALA A 199 12.47 -12.33 22.93
N LYS A 200 13.01 -12.55 24.13
CA LYS A 200 13.02 -13.87 24.78
C LYS A 200 11.68 -14.17 25.43
N GLU A 201 11.07 -13.16 26.03
CA GLU A 201 9.77 -13.28 26.70
C GLU A 201 8.60 -13.27 25.71
N ASN A 202 8.72 -12.54 24.60
CA ASN A 202 7.67 -12.45 23.59
C ASN A 202 7.92 -13.38 22.40
N GLY A 203 7.29 -14.56 22.43
CA GLY A 203 7.40 -15.57 21.37
C GLY A 203 7.00 -15.04 19.99
N ASP A 204 6.00 -14.16 19.91
CA ASP A 204 5.50 -13.58 18.66
C ASP A 204 6.52 -12.61 18.05
N LEU A 205 7.13 -11.76 18.88
CA LEU A 205 8.20 -10.87 18.45
C LEU A 205 9.38 -11.67 17.89
N ARG A 206 9.75 -12.77 18.56
CA ARG A 206 10.84 -13.64 18.12
C ARG A 206 10.53 -14.28 16.76
N ALA A 207 9.30 -14.77 16.58
CA ALA A 207 8.85 -15.35 15.31
C ALA A 207 8.88 -14.29 14.19
N ALA A 208 8.36 -13.09 14.45
CA ALA A 208 8.35 -12.00 13.48
C ALA A 208 9.76 -11.53 13.08
N LEU A 209 10.69 -11.44 14.04
CA LEU A 209 12.10 -11.12 13.75
C LEU A 209 12.77 -12.20 12.89
N ALA A 210 12.49 -13.48 13.16
CA ALA A 210 13.02 -14.59 12.38
C ALA A 210 12.49 -14.58 10.94
N GLU A 211 11.19 -14.34 10.76
CA GLU A 211 10.57 -14.21 9.44
C GLU A 211 11.13 -13.00 8.67
N HIS A 212 11.23 -11.84 9.31
CA HIS A 212 11.81 -10.64 8.71
C HIS A 212 13.27 -10.88 8.26
N LYS A 213 14.06 -11.61 9.05
CA LYS A 213 15.43 -12.01 8.69
C LYS A 213 15.44 -12.91 7.45
N GLN A 214 14.54 -13.89 7.36
CA GLN A 214 14.41 -14.76 6.18
C GLN A 214 13.96 -13.96 4.93
N ALA A 215 12.99 -13.07 5.08
CA ALA A 215 12.51 -12.20 4.00
C ALA A 215 13.63 -11.30 3.46
N ASN A 216 14.47 -10.73 4.33
CA ASN A 216 15.62 -9.94 3.92
C ASN A 216 16.71 -10.78 3.24
N ALA A 217 16.97 -12.00 3.72
CA ALA A 217 17.88 -12.92 3.05
C ALA A 217 17.39 -13.29 1.64
N LEU A 218 16.08 -13.49 1.46
CA LEU A 218 15.47 -13.74 0.15
C LEU A 218 15.64 -12.52 -0.78
N LYS A 219 15.34 -11.30 -0.29
CA LYS A 219 15.54 -10.05 -1.04
C LYS A 219 17.00 -9.86 -1.48
N GLN A 220 17.95 -10.16 -0.61
CA GLN A 220 19.38 -10.15 -0.96
C GLN A 220 19.73 -11.17 -2.05
N ARG A 221 19.19 -12.39 -1.98
CA ARG A 221 19.41 -13.39 -3.03
C ARG A 221 18.79 -12.98 -4.37
N LEU A 222 17.60 -12.38 -4.35
CA LEU A 222 16.93 -11.89 -5.56
C LEU A 222 17.69 -10.73 -6.20
N THR A 223 18.17 -9.78 -5.40
CA THR A 223 19.01 -8.68 -5.90
C THR A 223 20.33 -9.18 -6.48
N GLN A 224 20.98 -10.15 -5.85
CA GLN A 224 22.19 -10.79 -6.39
C GLN A 224 21.93 -11.53 -7.71
N LYS A 225 20.78 -12.21 -7.86
CA LYS A 225 20.41 -12.88 -9.13
C LYS A 225 20.03 -11.90 -10.24
N SER A 226 19.47 -10.74 -9.91
CA SER A 226 19.20 -9.66 -10.87
C SER A 226 20.45 -8.89 -11.28
N GLY A 227 21.55 -9.05 -10.54
CA GLY A 227 22.89 -8.75 -11.00
C GLY A 227 23.27 -9.75 -12.09
N SER A 228 22.61 -9.66 -13.26
CA SER A 228 23.08 -10.26 -14.50
C SER A 228 24.58 -10.04 -14.53
N THR A 229 25.35 -11.09 -14.76
CA THR A 229 26.77 -11.05 -15.09
C THR A 229 27.04 -9.76 -15.85
N LYS A 230 27.45 -8.71 -15.13
CA LYS A 230 28.07 -7.56 -15.76
C LYS A 230 29.26 -8.25 -16.36
N LYS A 231 29.23 -8.47 -17.69
CA LYS A 231 30.39 -8.92 -18.43
C LYS A 231 31.54 -8.18 -17.77
N PRO A 232 32.52 -8.90 -17.16
CA PRO A 232 33.61 -8.24 -16.45
C PRO A 232 34.01 -7.10 -17.36
N PHE A 233 33.90 -5.86 -16.83
CA PHE A 233 34.08 -4.65 -17.62
C PHE A 233 35.28 -4.97 -18.49
N HIS A 234 35.07 -5.11 -19.81
CA HIS A 234 36.15 -5.53 -20.68
C HIS A 234 37.09 -4.34 -20.57
N CYS A 235 38.04 -4.44 -19.66
CA CYS A 235 39.13 -3.51 -19.53
C CYS A 235 39.67 -3.53 -20.94
N PRO A 236 39.56 -2.42 -21.68
CA PRO A 236 39.97 -2.42 -23.06
C PRO A 236 41.38 -2.96 -23.03
N SER A 237 41.60 -4.15 -23.61
CA SER A 237 42.94 -4.67 -23.73
C SER A 237 43.76 -3.58 -24.43
N GLU A 238 45.07 -3.54 -24.19
CA GLU A 238 46.02 -2.51 -24.66
C GLU A 238 45.97 -2.21 -26.18
N VAL A 239 45.07 -2.85 -26.93
CA VAL A 239 44.84 -2.80 -28.37
C VAL A 239 43.67 -1.87 -28.76
N THR A 240 42.82 -1.38 -27.85
CA THR A 240 41.79 -0.41 -28.27
C THR A 240 42.41 0.94 -28.58
N THR A 241 42.45 1.29 -29.87
CA THR A 241 43.02 2.53 -30.40
C THR A 241 42.14 3.77 -30.22
N ASP A 242 40.94 3.64 -29.64
CA ASP A 242 40.03 4.76 -29.39
C ASP A 242 40.29 5.43 -28.03
N TYR A 243 41.47 6.03 -27.92
CA TYR A 243 41.99 6.76 -26.75
C TYR A 243 41.16 8.00 -26.36
N ARG A 244 40.21 8.43 -27.19
CA ARG A 244 39.43 9.67 -26.98
C ARG A 244 38.29 9.53 -25.99
N ARG A 245 38.03 8.32 -25.48
CA ARG A 245 36.86 8.01 -24.66
C ARG A 245 37.12 7.89 -23.17
N TYR A 246 38.35 7.91 -22.69
CA TYR A 246 38.65 7.58 -21.29
C TYR A 246 39.09 8.80 -20.49
N TYR A 247 38.52 8.94 -19.31
CA TYR A 247 38.89 9.93 -18.29
C TYR A 247 39.62 9.23 -17.14
N TYR A 248 40.68 9.85 -16.64
CA TYR A 248 41.42 9.37 -15.46
C TYR A 248 41.35 10.39 -14.33
N ASN A 249 41.31 9.87 -13.10
CA ASN A 249 41.53 10.65 -11.89
C ASN A 249 43.04 10.73 -11.65
N GLY A 250 43.60 11.95 -11.61
CA GLY A 250 45.04 12.20 -11.63
C GLY A 250 45.81 11.76 -10.39
N ASP A 251 45.18 11.06 -9.45
CA ASP A 251 45.81 10.60 -8.23
C ASP A 251 46.47 9.23 -8.45
N ARG A 252 47.80 9.21 -8.41
CA ARG A 252 48.62 8.01 -8.68
C ARG A 252 48.56 6.97 -7.57
N LYS A 253 48.00 7.28 -6.39
CA LYS A 253 48.12 6.42 -5.20
C LYS A 253 46.92 5.52 -4.92
N GLY A 254 45.75 5.83 -5.48
CA GLY A 254 44.56 4.97 -5.39
C GLY A 254 44.28 4.39 -6.78
N GLY A 255 44.11 3.07 -6.89
CA GLY A 255 43.99 2.35 -8.16
C GLY A 255 43.18 3.10 -9.23
N GLN A 256 43.73 3.14 -10.45
CA GLN A 256 43.18 3.92 -11.56
C GLN A 256 41.84 3.32 -12.01
N MET A 257 40.78 4.12 -11.93
CA MET A 257 39.46 3.76 -12.47
C MET A 257 39.23 4.51 -13.78
N TRP A 258 38.94 3.76 -14.83
CA TRP A 258 38.69 4.28 -16.17
C TRP A 258 37.19 4.25 -16.45
N ILE A 259 36.62 5.38 -16.86
CA ILE A 259 35.25 5.44 -17.34
C ILE A 259 35.20 6.03 -18.75
N GLY A 260 34.45 5.37 -19.64
CA GLY A 260 34.18 5.85 -20.99
C GLY A 260 33.28 7.09 -20.97
N CYS A 261 33.45 8.05 -21.89
CA CYS A 261 32.55 9.21 -22.03
C CYS A 261 31.07 8.81 -22.10
N ASN A 262 30.77 7.73 -22.83
CA ASN A 262 29.40 7.25 -22.99
C ASN A 262 28.88 6.56 -21.73
N ASP A 263 29.75 5.88 -20.98
CA ASP A 263 29.38 5.25 -19.71
C ASP A 263 29.19 6.30 -18.62
N ALA A 264 30.01 7.36 -18.61
CA ALA A 264 29.86 8.53 -17.77
C ALA A 264 28.49 9.19 -17.98
N LEU A 265 28.11 9.42 -19.24
CA LEU A 265 26.80 9.97 -19.57
C LEU A 265 25.66 9.00 -19.20
N LYS A 266 25.82 7.71 -19.50
CA LYS A 266 24.77 6.70 -19.32
C LYS A 266 24.50 6.37 -17.84
N TYR A 267 25.54 6.25 -17.02
CA TYR A 267 25.40 5.83 -15.62
C TYR A 267 25.33 7.01 -14.66
N PHE A 268 25.93 8.15 -15.00
CA PHE A 268 26.04 9.31 -14.09
C PHE A 268 25.37 10.57 -14.64
N GLY A 269 24.81 10.55 -15.86
CA GLY A 269 24.20 11.73 -16.49
C GLY A 269 25.18 12.86 -16.74
N ALA A 270 26.48 12.59 -16.63
CA ALA A 270 27.51 13.61 -16.62
C ALA A 270 28.20 13.66 -17.99
N ASP A 271 28.10 14.81 -18.64
CA ASP A 271 28.71 15.05 -19.93
C ASP A 271 30.22 15.29 -19.83
N ARG A 272 30.86 15.49 -20.99
CA ARG A 272 32.30 15.77 -21.10
C ARG A 272 32.73 17.01 -20.31
N ASN A 273 31.88 18.01 -20.18
CA ASN A 273 32.21 19.25 -19.49
C ASN A 273 32.14 19.05 -17.97
N ALA A 274 31.12 18.34 -17.50
CA ALA A 274 30.99 17.95 -16.09
C ALA A 274 32.18 17.08 -15.64
N MET A 275 32.62 16.14 -16.47
CA MET A 275 33.80 15.31 -16.18
C MET A 275 35.09 16.15 -16.04
N ARG A 276 35.29 17.13 -16.93
CA ARG A 276 36.42 18.07 -16.83
C ARG A 276 36.33 18.97 -15.60
N ALA A 277 35.14 19.44 -15.26
CA ALA A 277 34.89 20.25 -14.07
C ALA A 277 35.20 19.47 -12.78
N ALA A 278 34.97 18.16 -12.78
CA ALA A 278 35.36 17.24 -11.71
C ALA A 278 36.87 16.93 -11.65
N GLY A 279 37.70 17.60 -12.46
CA GLY A 279 39.15 17.43 -12.48
C GLY A 279 39.64 16.22 -13.28
N LEU A 280 38.74 15.49 -13.94
CA LEU A 280 39.13 14.36 -14.77
C LEU A 280 39.73 14.85 -16.09
N ARG A 281 40.85 14.24 -16.48
CA ARG A 281 41.58 14.62 -17.69
C ARG A 281 41.34 13.59 -18.79
N PRO A 282 41.07 14.02 -20.03
CA PRO A 282 40.99 13.11 -21.16
C PRO A 282 42.38 12.52 -21.42
N PHE A 283 42.44 11.22 -21.70
CA PHE A 283 43.70 10.57 -22.06
C PHE A 283 44.23 11.11 -23.40
N THR A 284 45.54 11.42 -23.44
CA THR A 284 46.25 11.83 -24.66
C THR A 284 47.30 10.79 -25.04
N ARG A 285 47.34 10.41 -26.32
CA ARG A 285 48.32 9.47 -26.88
C ARG A 285 49.74 9.96 -26.55
N GLY A 286 50.50 9.18 -25.77
CA GLY A 286 51.87 9.50 -25.34
C GLY A 286 52.04 9.75 -23.84
N GLN A 287 50.95 9.83 -23.07
CA GLN A 287 51.04 9.89 -21.61
C GLN A 287 51.39 8.49 -21.07
N ARG A 288 52.62 8.31 -20.55
CA ARG A 288 53.05 7.04 -19.92
C ARG A 288 52.36 6.86 -18.57
N PHE A 289 51.92 5.64 -18.30
CA PHE A 289 51.31 5.20 -17.05
C PHE A 289 52.32 5.22 -15.91
#